data_AF-A0A1H8SRG7-F1
#
_entry.id   AF-A0A1H8SRG7-F1
#
_cell.length_a   1.000
_cell.length_b   1.000
_cell.length_c   1.000
_cell.angle_alpha   90.00
_cell.angle_beta   90.00
_cell.angle_gamma   90.00
#
_symmetry.space_group_name_H-M   'P 1'
#
loop_
_entity.id
_entity.type
_entity.pdbx_description
1 polymer ?
#
loop_
_entity_poly.entity_id
_entity_poly.type
_entity_poly.pdbx_seq_one_letter_code
_entity_poly.pdbx_strand_id
1 'polypeptide(L)'
;MDWPNACLGPAGADVGHCGLNLAQFYGVEAADAFLLAYMDRAGASFTYHPYWDLLSLFDGLAGGPPQVYGGWKAFGMTGLTDRIVAERIDRYQASLINRLGGN
;
A
#
# COMPACT_ATOMS: atom_id res chain seq x y z
N MET A 1 2.19 -20.27 0.81
CA MET A 1 2.24 -19.35 -0.34
C MET A 1 0.86 -19.36 -0.97
N ASP A 2 0.25 -18.20 -1.14
CA ASP A 2 -1.13 -18.02 -1.57
C ASP A 2 -1.11 -17.22 -2.88
N TRP A 3 -1.19 -17.90 -4.03
CA TRP A 3 -1.16 -17.30 -5.37
C TRP A 3 -2.50 -17.30 -6.14
N PRO A 4 -3.69 -17.36 -5.50
CA PRO A 4 -4.95 -17.52 -6.23
C PRO A 4 -5.28 -16.32 -7.14
N ASN A 5 -4.67 -15.16 -6.88
CA ASN A 5 -4.89 -13.92 -7.63
C ASN A 5 -3.75 -13.57 -8.60
N ALA A 6 -2.77 -14.47 -8.81
CA ALA A 6 -1.66 -14.19 -9.73
C ALA A 6 -2.16 -14.05 -11.17
N CYS A 7 -1.83 -12.94 -11.82
CA CYS A 7 -2.24 -12.65 -13.19
C CYS A 7 -1.18 -11.80 -13.92
N LEU A 8 -1.40 -11.57 -15.22
CA LEU A 8 -0.64 -10.56 -15.98
C LEU A 8 -1.36 -9.22 -15.85
N GLY A 9 -0.65 -8.21 -15.35
CA GLY A 9 -1.21 -6.87 -15.13
C GLY A 9 -0.14 -5.78 -15.14
N PRO A 10 -0.54 -4.51 -15.03
CA PRO A 10 0.39 -3.40 -14.92
C PRO A 10 1.15 -3.50 -13.59
N ALA A 11 2.48 -3.34 -13.63
CA ALA A 11 3.31 -3.38 -12.43
C ALA A 11 2.88 -2.38 -11.33
N GLY A 12 2.25 -1.27 -11.73
CA GLY A 12 1.69 -0.29 -10.80
C GLY A 12 0.66 -0.89 -9.85
N ALA A 13 -0.15 -1.87 -10.28
CA ALA A 13 -1.14 -2.51 -9.40
C ALA A 13 -0.47 -3.26 -8.25
N ASP A 14 0.60 -4.01 -8.54
CA ASP A 14 1.37 -4.74 -7.51
C ASP A 14 2.15 -3.77 -6.61
N VAL A 15 2.73 -2.71 -7.17
CA VAL A 15 3.46 -1.67 -6.41
C VAL A 15 2.51 -0.94 -5.46
N GLY A 16 1.33 -0.53 -5.94
CA GLY A 16 0.33 0.16 -5.12
C GLY A 16 -0.19 -0.72 -3.99
N HIS A 17 -0.47 -2.00 -4.26
CA HIS A 17 -0.92 -2.95 -3.23
C HIS A 17 0.20 -3.20 -2.20
N CYS A 18 1.43 -3.42 -2.66
CA CYS A 18 2.58 -3.58 -1.76
C CYS A 18 2.79 -2.33 -0.88
N GLY A 19 2.73 -1.13 -1.49
CA GLY A 19 2.80 0.15 -0.79
C GLY A 19 1.72 0.29 0.27
N LEU A 20 0.47 -0.03 -0.04
CA LEU A 20 -0.64 -0.03 0.92
C LEU A 20 -0.38 -0.99 2.09
N ASN A 21 0.11 -2.21 1.83
CA ASN A 21 0.45 -3.15 2.90
C ASN A 21 1.54 -2.60 3.82
N LEU A 22 2.60 -2.02 3.25
CA LEU A 22 3.68 -1.40 4.03
C LEU A 22 3.20 -0.17 4.82
N ALA A 23 2.31 0.63 4.24
CA ALA A 23 1.67 1.74 4.94
C ALA A 23 0.89 1.25 6.17
N GLN A 24 0.11 0.19 6.04
CA GLN A 24 -0.61 -0.42 7.16
C GLN A 24 0.32 -1.01 8.23
N PHE A 25 1.41 -1.67 7.81
CA PHE A 25 2.36 -2.32 8.70
C PHE A 25 3.30 -1.40 9.44
N TYR A 26 3.80 -0.37 8.76
CA TYR A 26 4.96 0.40 9.23
C TYR A 26 4.78 1.92 9.06
N GLY A 27 3.80 2.37 8.28
CA GLY A 27 3.52 3.79 8.04
C GLY A 27 3.99 4.28 6.67
N VAL A 28 3.75 5.56 6.41
CA VAL A 28 3.96 6.20 5.10
C VAL A 28 5.43 6.12 4.68
N GLU A 29 6.34 6.32 5.63
CA GLU A 29 7.78 6.34 5.40
C GLU A 29 8.29 5.01 4.84
N ALA A 30 7.70 3.90 5.28
CA ALA A 30 8.05 2.57 4.78
C ALA A 30 7.52 2.32 3.37
N ALA A 31 6.30 2.78 3.07
CA ALA A 31 5.74 2.72 1.72
C ALA A 31 6.60 3.56 0.75
N ASP A 32 7.06 4.72 1.19
CA ASP A 32 7.89 5.63 0.40
C ASP A 32 9.28 5.07 0.14
N ALA A 33 9.92 4.53 1.18
CA ALA A 33 11.20 3.85 1.05
C ALA A 33 11.12 2.68 0.05
N PHE A 34 10.03 1.91 0.10
CA PHE A 34 9.77 0.85 -0.87
C PHE A 34 9.59 1.39 -2.29
N LEU A 35 8.76 2.41 -2.49
CA LEU A 35 8.51 2.98 -3.81
C LEU A 35 9.81 3.50 -4.44
N LEU A 36 10.62 4.23 -3.67
CA LEU A 36 11.92 4.72 -4.11
C LEU A 36 12.86 3.57 -4.51
N ALA A 37 12.97 2.53 -3.68
CA ALA A 37 13.79 1.37 -3.98
C ALA A 37 13.30 0.60 -5.21
N TYR A 38 11.98 0.48 -5.37
CA TYR A 38 11.38 -0.17 -6.54
C TYR A 38 11.67 0.62 -7.82
N MET A 39 11.48 1.94 -7.80
CA MET A 39 11.76 2.82 -8.94
C MET A 39 13.23 2.79 -9.33
N ASP A 40 14.15 2.86 -8.37
CA ASP A 40 15.59 2.74 -8.60
C ASP A 40 15.94 1.40 -9.28
N ARG A 41 15.39 0.30 -8.77
CA ARG A 41 15.68 -1.03 -9.30
C ARG A 41 15.05 -1.31 -10.67
N ALA A 42 13.84 -0.81 -10.91
CA ALA A 42 13.12 -0.97 -12.17
C ALA A 42 13.67 -0.05 -13.27
N GLY A 43 14.17 1.12 -12.88
CA GLY A 43 14.65 2.13 -13.82
C GLY A 43 13.57 2.49 -14.85
N ALA A 44 13.96 2.56 -16.12
CA ALA A 44 13.07 2.99 -17.21
C ALA A 44 11.90 2.02 -17.51
N SER A 45 11.87 0.82 -16.93
CA SER A 45 10.76 -0.13 -17.14
C SER A 45 9.51 0.22 -16.31
N PHE A 46 9.60 1.20 -15.41
CA PHE A 46 8.50 1.60 -14.55
C PHE A 46 8.46 3.11 -14.37
N THR A 47 7.31 3.71 -14.70
CA THR A 47 7.03 5.11 -14.42
C THR A 47 5.96 5.17 -13.34
N TYR A 48 6.32 5.74 -12.20
CA TYR A 48 5.39 5.91 -11.08
C TYR A 48 4.27 6.90 -11.43
N HIS A 49 3.06 6.59 -10.97
CA HIS A 49 1.94 7.52 -10.96
C HIS A 49 1.05 7.25 -9.73
N PRO A 50 0.71 8.27 -8.92
CA PRO A 50 -0.05 8.11 -7.66
C PRO A 50 -1.46 7.52 -7.82
N TYR A 51 -1.99 7.47 -9.05
CA TYR A 51 -3.21 6.73 -9.41
C TYR A 51 -3.21 5.31 -8.86
N TRP A 52 -2.08 4.59 -8.98
CA TRP A 52 -2.01 3.19 -8.56
C TRP A 52 -2.14 3.03 -7.05
N ASP A 53 -1.53 3.93 -6.27
CA ASP A 53 -1.63 3.91 -4.82
C ASP A 53 -3.05 4.23 -4.34
N LEU A 54 -3.72 5.20 -4.99
CA LEU A 54 -5.12 5.51 -4.71
C LEU A 54 -6.04 4.33 -5.07
N LEU A 55 -5.84 3.71 -6.22
CA LEU A 55 -6.63 2.56 -6.64
C LEU A 55 -6.52 1.44 -5.61
N SER A 56 -5.29 1.11 -5.18
CA SER A 56 -5.06 0.12 -4.14
C SER A 56 -5.69 0.52 -2.80
N LEU A 57 -5.58 1.78 -2.40
CA LEU A 57 -6.20 2.30 -1.17
C LEU A 57 -7.72 2.09 -1.19
N PHE A 58 -8.41 2.49 -2.26
CA PHE A 58 -9.85 2.34 -2.37
C PHE A 58 -10.29 0.87 -2.45
N ASP A 59 -9.53 0.03 -3.15
CA ASP A 59 -9.78 -1.42 -3.20
C ASP A 59 -9.66 -2.04 -1.79
N GLY A 60 -8.63 -1.67 -1.04
CA GLY A 60 -8.42 -2.12 0.34
C GLY A 60 -9.51 -1.67 1.32
N LEU A 61 -10.23 -0.60 1.02
CA LEU A 61 -11.33 -0.07 1.83
C LEU A 61 -12.73 -0.52 1.35
N ALA A 62 -12.82 -1.27 0.26
CA ALA A 62 -14.10 -1.66 -0.33
C ALA A 62 -14.97 -2.50 0.62
N GLY A 63 -14.35 -3.23 1.56
CA GLY A 63 -15.03 -4.07 2.55
C GLY A 63 -15.52 -3.35 3.80
N GLY A 64 -15.20 -2.06 3.99
CA GLY A 64 -15.54 -1.30 5.19
C GLY A 64 -14.34 -0.54 5.78
N PRO A 65 -14.46 -0.03 7.02
CA PRO A 65 -13.37 0.71 7.65
C PRO A 65 -12.11 -0.17 7.85
N PRO A 66 -10.92 0.45 7.93
CA PRO A 66 -9.65 -0.26 8.17
C PRO A 66 -9.69 -1.20 9.37
N GLN A 67 -9.26 -2.45 9.17
CA GLN A 67 -9.13 -3.45 10.22
C GLN A 67 -7.85 -4.28 10.01
N VAL A 68 -7.31 -4.82 11.10
CA VAL A 68 -6.16 -5.73 11.03
C VAL A 68 -6.61 -7.02 10.33
N TYR A 69 -6.02 -7.27 9.16
CA TYR A 69 -6.25 -8.52 8.43
C TYR A 69 -5.90 -9.73 9.30
N GLY A 70 -6.86 -10.64 9.47
CA GLY A 70 -6.72 -11.81 10.34
C GLY A 70 -5.51 -12.69 9.99
N GLY A 71 -5.16 -12.79 8.71
CA GLY A 71 -3.99 -13.56 8.27
C GLY A 71 -2.67 -13.02 8.83
N TRP A 72 -2.50 -11.70 8.98
CA TRP A 72 -1.27 -11.14 9.54
C TRP A 72 -1.03 -11.58 10.97
N LYS A 73 -2.09 -11.62 11.79
CA LYS A 73 -2.02 -12.15 13.16
C LYS A 73 -1.61 -13.62 13.15
N ALA A 74 -2.16 -14.42 12.24
CA ALA A 74 -1.80 -15.84 12.11
C ALA A 74 -0.32 -16.06 11.71
N PHE A 75 0.30 -15.09 11.03
CA PHE A 75 1.72 -15.12 10.65
C PHE A 75 2.65 -14.35 11.61
N GLY A 76 2.18 -14.01 12.82
CA GLY A 76 3.01 -13.44 13.88
C GLY A 76 3.04 -11.92 13.98
N MET A 77 2.27 -11.19 13.15
CA MET A 77 2.09 -9.75 13.30
C MET A 77 1.04 -9.43 14.38
N THR A 78 1.47 -9.44 15.65
CA THR A 78 0.58 -9.24 16.81
C THR A 78 0.57 -7.82 17.36
N GLY A 79 1.48 -6.94 16.92
CA GLY A 79 1.59 -5.56 17.40
C GLY A 79 0.61 -4.57 16.77
N LEU A 80 -0.21 -5.00 15.81
CA LEU A 80 -1.17 -4.15 15.12
C LEU A 80 -2.53 -4.16 15.81
N THR A 81 -3.17 -3.00 15.83
CA THR A 81 -4.56 -2.82 16.25
C THR A 81 -5.32 -2.10 15.15
N ASP A 82 -6.64 -2.26 15.08
CA ASP A 82 -7.47 -1.58 14.06
C ASP A 82 -7.26 -0.06 14.12
N ARG A 83 -7.11 0.50 15.33
CA ARG A 83 -6.77 1.92 15.52
C ARG A 83 -5.44 2.31 14.87
N ILE A 84 -4.38 1.52 15.07
CA ILE A 84 -3.06 1.79 14.45
C ILE A 84 -3.17 1.74 12.92
N VAL A 85 -3.89 0.75 12.38
CA VAL A 85 -4.09 0.60 10.93
C VAL A 85 -4.88 1.78 10.37
N ALA A 86 -5.98 2.17 11.03
CA ALA A 86 -6.77 3.35 10.65
C ALA A 86 -5.93 4.63 10.64
N GLU A 87 -5.20 4.92 11.73
CA GLU A 87 -4.34 6.11 11.82
C GLU A 87 -3.26 6.15 10.73
N ARG A 88 -2.73 4.99 10.34
CA ARG A 88 -1.74 4.89 9.26
C ARG A 88 -2.37 5.08 7.89
N ILE A 89 -3.54 4.52 7.65
CA ILE A 89 -4.28 4.72 6.41
C ILE A 89 -4.68 6.19 6.25
N ASP A 90 -5.12 6.87 7.31
CA ASP A 90 -5.44 8.30 7.26
C ASP A 90 -4.23 9.14 6.86
N ARG A 91 -3.06 8.87 7.46
CA ARG A 91 -1.79 9.54 7.09
C ARG A 91 -1.37 9.21 5.67
N TYR A 92 -1.54 7.96 5.23
CA TYR A 92 -1.20 7.53 3.89
C TYR A 92 -2.10 8.22 2.85
N GLN A 93 -3.42 8.24 3.08
CA GLN A 93 -4.37 8.97 2.24
C GLN A 93 -4.01 10.44 2.11
N ALA A 94 -3.72 11.13 3.23
CA ALA A 94 -3.30 12.52 3.20
C ALA A 94 -2.01 12.72 2.38
N SER A 95 -1.03 11.80 2.51
CA SER A 95 0.20 11.84 1.72
C SER A 95 -0.06 11.70 0.21
N LEU A 96 -0.97 10.80 -0.19
CA LEU A 96 -1.31 10.59 -1.60
C LEU A 96 -2.06 11.78 -2.20
N ILE A 97 -2.99 12.38 -1.45
CA ILE A 97 -3.70 13.60 -1.87
C ILE A 97 -2.70 14.74 -2.09
N ASN A 98 -1.73 14.92 -1.19
CA ASN A 98 -0.70 15.94 -1.34
C ASN A 98 0.16 15.72 -2.60
N ARG A 99 0.48 14.47 -2.96
CA ARG A 99 1.21 14.17 -4.20
C ARG A 99 0.42 14.53 -5.45
N LEU A 100 -0.89 14.37 -5.42
CA LEU A 100 -1.76 14.70 -6.56
C LEU A 100 -1.99 16.21 -6.71
N GLY A 101 -2.08 16.92 -5.58
CA GLY A 101 -2.26 18.38 -5.57
C GLY A 101 -0.99 19.18 -5.81
N GLY A 102 0.18 18.53 -5.81
CA GLY A 102 1.50 19.15 -6.03
C GLY A 102 1.99 19.13 -7.49
N ASN A 103 1.12 18.79 -8.45
CA ASN A 103 1.41 18.90 -9.89
C ASN A 103 1.26 20.35 -10.38
#